data_AF-A0A0W8FJ09-F1
#
_entry.id   AF-A0A0W8FJ09-F1
#
_cell.length_a   1.000
_cell.length_b   1.000
_cell.length_c   1.000
_cell.angle_alpha   90.00
_cell.angle_beta   90.00
_cell.angle_gamma   90.00
#
_symmetry.space_group_name_H-M   'P 1'
#
loop_
_entity.id
_entity.type
_entity.pdbx_description
1 polymer ?
#
loop_
_entity_poly.entity_id
_entity_poly.type
_entity_poly.pdbx_seq_one_letter_code
_entity_poly.pdbx_strand_id
1 'polypeptide(L)'
;MGNGTFRFSGVADRSNPLWKNYGKQTLTGDEWRRIAYGGVSDARQRELDIEYALEQFQRGFVPELRVASNTVLLKRGERAVAVIPGITLKEPRSVRKTYGGGGGPSFRIAKGVYLRTGGFAARSESHEEIKVIDSGTLTLTNRRMIFTGGKRTVNFPLGKIVGMEPYRDGIAINRDGKQRTEYYTGLNNVHLTIRVDDRSHVVPLSGVAFMCMVQGLINSGE
;
A
#
# COMPACT_ATOMS: atom_id res chain seq x y z
N MET A 1 -18.60 27.50 18.25
CA MET A 1 -18.98 26.43 19.20
C MET A 1 -17.69 25.71 19.59
N GLY A 2 -17.50 25.37 20.87
CA GLY A 2 -16.19 24.95 21.39
C GLY A 2 -15.63 23.68 20.73
N ASN A 3 -14.31 23.66 20.52
CA ASN A 3 -13.50 22.53 20.03
C ASN A 3 -13.41 21.37 21.04
N GLY A 4 -14.48 21.14 21.82
CA GLY A 4 -14.55 20.05 22.78
C GLY A 4 -14.74 18.72 22.08
N THR A 5 -14.05 17.69 22.59
CA THR A 5 -14.38 16.31 22.25
C THR A 5 -15.31 15.75 23.32
N PHE A 6 -16.24 14.91 22.89
CA PHE A 6 -17.30 14.36 23.71
C PHE A 6 -17.25 12.83 23.64
N ARG A 7 -17.41 12.21 24.79
CA ARG A 7 -17.56 10.76 24.89
C ARG A 7 -19.03 10.42 25.11
N PHE A 8 -19.45 9.34 24.46
CA PHE A 8 -20.78 8.80 24.62
C PHE A 8 -21.05 8.37 26.07
N SER A 9 -22.15 8.85 26.66
CA SER A 9 -22.58 8.49 28.03
C SER A 9 -23.70 7.44 28.04
N GLY A 10 -24.59 7.44 27.04
CA GLY A 10 -25.69 6.48 26.93
C GLY A 10 -26.61 6.74 25.75
N VAL A 11 -27.32 5.69 25.30
CA VAL A 11 -28.33 5.77 24.22
C VAL A 11 -29.69 5.31 24.75
N ALA A 12 -30.74 6.08 24.48
CA ALA A 12 -32.11 5.72 24.81
C ALA A 12 -32.68 4.72 23.78
N ASP A 13 -32.52 5.01 22.50
CA ASP A 13 -32.87 4.09 21.42
C ASP A 13 -31.77 3.03 21.30
N ARG A 14 -32.11 1.74 21.41
CA ARG A 14 -31.19 0.59 21.23
C ARG A 14 -31.49 -0.24 19.97
N SER A 15 -32.28 0.27 19.03
CA SER A 15 -32.54 -0.35 17.72
C SER A 15 -31.48 -0.06 16.62
N ASN A 16 -31.04 1.19 16.45
CA ASN A 16 -29.98 1.64 15.52
C ASN A 16 -28.52 1.24 15.90
N PRO A 17 -27.85 0.29 15.21
CA PRO A 17 -26.55 -0.24 15.63
C PRO A 17 -25.36 0.75 15.69
N LEU A 18 -25.52 2.03 15.28
CA LEU A 18 -24.45 3.04 15.28
C LEU A 18 -23.70 3.19 16.61
N TRP A 19 -24.37 3.13 17.78
CA TRP A 19 -23.67 3.21 19.07
C TRP A 19 -22.76 2.02 19.34
N LYS A 20 -22.96 0.85 18.70
CA LYS A 20 -22.02 -0.27 18.83
C LYS A 20 -20.66 0.09 18.23
N ASN A 21 -20.67 0.90 17.16
CA ASN A 21 -19.47 1.32 16.44
C ASN A 21 -18.82 2.57 17.06
N TYR A 22 -19.63 3.52 17.54
CA TYR A 22 -19.14 4.82 18.02
C TYR A 22 -19.19 5.01 19.54
N GLY A 23 -19.94 4.19 20.30
CA GLY A 23 -20.19 4.40 21.73
C GLY A 23 -18.97 4.30 22.65
N LYS A 24 -17.82 3.88 22.13
CA LYS A 24 -16.52 3.86 22.84
C LYS A 24 -15.55 4.94 22.35
N GLN A 25 -15.96 5.76 21.39
CA GLN A 25 -15.11 6.77 20.77
C GLN A 25 -15.28 8.13 21.46
N THR A 26 -14.25 8.97 21.33
CA THR A 26 -14.23 10.36 21.75
C THR A 26 -14.19 11.19 20.47
N LEU A 27 -15.29 11.87 20.16
CA LEU A 27 -15.51 12.56 18.88
C LEU A 27 -15.93 14.02 19.12
N THR A 28 -15.78 14.86 18.12
CA THR A 28 -16.25 16.25 18.19
C THR A 28 -17.78 16.32 18.20
N GLY A 29 -18.34 17.45 18.66
CA GLY A 29 -19.79 17.67 18.63
C GLY A 29 -20.37 17.62 17.21
N ASP A 30 -19.60 18.07 16.22
CA ASP A 30 -20.01 18.05 14.82
C ASP A 30 -19.99 16.65 14.23
N GLU A 31 -19.01 15.81 14.58
CA GLU A 31 -19.01 14.39 14.21
C GLU A 31 -20.21 13.66 14.81
N TRP A 32 -20.52 13.89 16.10
CA TRP A 32 -21.70 13.30 16.73
C TRP A 32 -23.00 13.73 16.04
N ARG A 33 -23.13 15.02 15.71
CA ARG A 33 -24.29 15.52 14.96
C ARG A 33 -24.39 14.83 13.60
N ARG A 34 -23.28 14.76 12.85
CA ARG A 34 -23.25 14.12 11.53
C ARG A 34 -23.64 12.64 11.58
N ILE A 35 -23.13 11.91 12.57
CA ILE A 35 -23.45 10.49 12.79
C ILE A 35 -24.94 10.31 13.11
N ALA A 36 -25.53 11.19 13.92
CA ALA A 36 -26.96 11.12 14.26
C ALA A 36 -27.88 11.28 13.03
N TYR A 37 -27.42 11.99 12.00
CA TYR A 37 -28.13 12.16 10.73
C TYR A 37 -27.69 11.18 9.63
N GLY A 38 -27.07 10.04 10.00
CA GLY A 38 -26.71 8.97 9.07
C GLY A 38 -25.34 9.09 8.41
N GLY A 39 -24.52 10.07 8.80
CA GLY A 39 -23.13 10.19 8.38
C GLY A 39 -22.15 9.35 9.21
N VAL A 40 -20.86 9.65 9.07
CA VAL A 40 -19.76 8.94 9.75
C VAL A 40 -18.77 9.92 10.38
N SER A 41 -17.93 9.42 11.30
CA SER A 41 -16.82 10.19 11.88
C SER A 41 -15.80 10.60 10.82
N ASP A 42 -14.98 11.60 11.11
CA ASP A 42 -13.92 12.05 10.19
C ASP A 42 -12.90 10.93 9.95
N ALA A 43 -12.57 10.17 11.00
CA ALA A 43 -11.70 9.00 10.89
C ALA A 43 -12.28 7.93 9.95
N ARG A 44 -13.57 7.61 10.09
CA ARG A 44 -14.24 6.63 9.22
C ARG A 44 -14.39 7.15 7.80
N GLN A 45 -14.65 8.43 7.63
CA GLN A 45 -14.73 9.05 6.31
C GLN A 45 -13.39 8.96 5.58
N ARG A 46 -12.28 9.27 6.27
CA ARG A 46 -10.93 9.12 5.73
C ARG A 46 -10.64 7.68 5.28
N GLU A 47 -11.08 6.68 6.04
CA GLU A 47 -10.93 5.27 5.62
C GLU A 47 -11.68 4.97 4.32
N LEU A 48 -12.94 5.42 4.21
CA LEU A 48 -13.76 5.22 3.00
C LEU A 48 -13.18 5.94 1.78
N ASP A 49 -12.66 7.16 1.96
CA ASP A 49 -12.03 7.93 0.89
C ASP A 49 -10.75 7.24 0.38
N ILE A 50 -9.97 6.64 1.30
CA ILE A 50 -8.79 5.83 0.93
C ILE A 50 -9.22 4.56 0.20
N GLU A 51 -10.21 3.83 0.70
CA GLU A 51 -10.75 2.61 0.07
C GLU A 51 -11.23 2.90 -1.36
N TYR A 52 -12.03 3.95 -1.53
CA TYR A 52 -12.48 4.42 -2.84
C TYR A 52 -11.31 4.72 -3.78
N ALA A 53 -10.29 5.44 -3.31
CA ALA A 53 -9.13 5.75 -4.13
C ALA A 53 -8.35 4.49 -4.57
N LEU A 54 -8.20 3.50 -3.68
CA LEU A 54 -7.56 2.23 -4.01
C LEU A 54 -8.33 1.48 -5.11
N GLU A 55 -9.65 1.44 -5.04
CA GLU A 55 -10.50 0.87 -6.10
C GLU A 55 -10.32 1.61 -7.44
N GLN A 56 -10.27 2.95 -7.42
CA GLN A 56 -10.01 3.73 -8.63
C GLN A 56 -8.63 3.42 -9.23
N PHE A 57 -7.60 3.25 -8.39
CA PHE A 57 -6.26 2.90 -8.85
C PHE A 57 -6.28 1.54 -9.55
N GLN A 58 -6.95 0.53 -8.97
CA GLN A 58 -7.11 -0.79 -9.59
C GLN A 58 -7.85 -0.77 -10.93
N ARG A 59 -8.79 0.17 -11.08
CA ARG A 59 -9.52 0.42 -12.34
C ARG A 59 -8.71 1.19 -13.38
N GLY A 60 -7.48 1.62 -13.05
CA GLY A 60 -6.59 2.29 -13.99
C GLY A 60 -6.44 3.80 -13.80
N PHE A 61 -7.17 4.42 -12.87
CA PHE A 61 -7.02 5.83 -12.53
C PHE A 61 -5.83 6.05 -11.60
N VAL A 62 -4.64 5.76 -12.10
CA VAL A 62 -3.41 5.74 -11.32
C VAL A 62 -2.82 7.15 -11.20
N PRO A 63 -2.54 7.64 -9.99
CA PRO A 63 -1.95 8.97 -9.80
C PRO A 63 -0.49 8.98 -10.23
N GLU A 64 -0.03 10.10 -10.76
CA GLU A 64 1.40 10.31 -10.99
C GLU A 64 2.11 10.68 -9.68
N LEU A 65 3.16 9.92 -9.33
CA LEU A 65 3.95 10.11 -8.12
C LEU A 65 5.44 10.22 -8.47
N ARG A 66 5.85 11.36 -9.01
CA ARG A 66 7.24 11.61 -9.43
C ARG A 66 7.97 12.46 -8.39
N VAL A 67 8.44 11.82 -7.32
CA VAL A 67 9.09 12.51 -6.17
C VAL A 67 10.55 12.88 -6.47
N ALA A 68 11.13 12.29 -7.51
CA ALA A 68 12.47 12.63 -7.99
C ALA A 68 12.48 12.72 -9.52
N SER A 69 13.56 13.31 -10.05
CA SER A 69 13.81 13.33 -11.49
C SER A 69 13.91 11.90 -12.04
N ASN A 70 13.21 11.65 -13.13
CA ASN A 70 13.28 10.36 -13.81
C ASN A 70 14.64 10.22 -14.52
N THR A 71 15.45 9.26 -14.08
CA THR A 71 16.74 8.92 -14.74
C THR A 71 16.59 7.80 -15.76
N VAL A 72 15.42 7.17 -15.86
CA VAL A 72 15.15 6.07 -16.80
C VAL A 72 14.79 6.62 -18.18
N LEU A 73 15.48 6.13 -19.21
CA LEU A 73 15.16 6.41 -20.60
C LEU A 73 13.83 5.74 -21.00
N LEU A 74 12.82 6.58 -21.25
CA LEU A 74 11.48 6.15 -21.66
C LEU A 74 11.45 5.86 -23.16
N LYS A 75 10.79 4.76 -23.54
CA LYS A 75 10.54 4.43 -24.95
C LYS A 75 9.37 5.24 -25.50
N ARG A 76 9.21 5.30 -26.83
CA ARG A 76 8.07 5.98 -27.47
C ARG A 76 6.73 5.46 -26.91
N GLY A 77 5.89 6.38 -26.41
CA GLY A 77 4.59 6.07 -25.78
C GLY A 77 4.68 5.48 -24.37
N GLU A 78 5.87 5.42 -23.78
CA GLU A 78 6.07 5.07 -22.37
C GLU A 78 6.04 6.35 -21.51
N ARG A 79 5.30 6.31 -20.40
CA ARG A 79 5.24 7.40 -19.42
C ARG A 79 5.65 6.90 -18.04
N ALA A 80 6.46 7.67 -17.33
CA ALA A 80 6.78 7.40 -15.93
C ALA A 80 5.54 7.70 -15.07
N VAL A 81 5.07 6.73 -14.30
CA VAL A 81 3.91 6.88 -13.41
C VAL A 81 4.37 7.19 -12.00
N ALA A 82 5.36 6.45 -11.48
CA ALA A 82 5.96 6.75 -10.19
C ALA A 82 7.50 6.71 -10.26
N VAL A 83 8.16 7.61 -9.53
CA VAL A 83 9.62 7.64 -9.34
C VAL A 83 9.88 7.82 -7.84
N ILE A 84 10.32 6.75 -7.20
CA ILE A 84 10.39 6.63 -5.74
C ILE A 84 11.84 6.36 -5.33
N PRO A 85 12.57 7.36 -4.81
CA PRO A 85 13.93 7.17 -4.31
C PRO A 85 13.94 6.47 -2.95
N GLY A 86 15.11 5.98 -2.52
CA GLY A 86 15.30 5.41 -1.18
C GLY A 86 14.67 4.03 -0.99
N ILE A 87 14.48 3.28 -2.08
CA ILE A 87 13.97 1.90 -2.04
C ILE A 87 15.12 0.94 -1.82
N THR A 88 14.92 -0.03 -0.93
CA THR A 88 15.83 -1.14 -0.70
C THR A 88 15.30 -2.40 -1.38
N LEU A 89 16.11 -2.96 -2.27
CA LEU A 89 15.87 -4.27 -2.89
C LEU A 89 16.42 -5.37 -1.97
N LYS A 90 15.58 -6.35 -1.62
CA LYS A 90 15.97 -7.53 -0.85
C LYS A 90 15.55 -8.81 -1.57
N GLU A 91 16.32 -9.88 -1.38
CA GLU A 91 16.00 -11.21 -1.90
C GLU A 91 16.31 -12.27 -0.83
N PRO A 92 15.55 -13.37 -0.79
CA PRO A 92 15.90 -14.54 0.00
C PRO A 92 17.26 -15.10 -0.43
N ARG A 93 18.11 -15.43 0.54
CA ARG A 93 19.32 -16.22 0.30
C ARG A 93 19.38 -17.40 1.27
N SER A 94 19.56 -18.59 0.71
CA SER A 94 19.95 -19.75 1.50
C SER A 94 21.28 -19.47 2.21
N VAL A 95 21.24 -19.48 3.53
CA VAL A 95 22.43 -19.45 4.38
C VAL A 95 22.75 -20.87 4.82
N ARG A 96 23.97 -21.32 4.54
CA ARG A 96 24.49 -22.58 5.08
C ARG A 96 24.91 -22.33 6.53
N LYS A 97 24.00 -22.50 7.49
CA LYS A 97 24.34 -22.50 8.93
C LYS A 97 24.23 -23.91 9.49
N THR A 98 25.37 -24.48 9.85
CA THR A 98 25.49 -25.64 10.75
C THR A 98 24.94 -25.25 12.13
N TYR A 99 24.04 -26.07 12.67
CA TYR A 99 23.34 -26.03 13.97
C TYR A 99 23.66 -24.90 14.97
N GLY A 100 22.61 -24.23 15.44
CA GLY A 100 22.60 -23.44 16.67
C GLY A 100 21.42 -22.47 16.70
N GLY A 101 20.49 -22.66 17.64
CA GLY A 101 19.17 -22.04 17.67
C GLY A 101 19.15 -20.50 17.66
N GLY A 102 18.03 -19.94 17.20
CA GLY A 102 17.63 -18.57 17.54
C GLY A 102 17.01 -17.78 16.38
N GLY A 103 15.69 -17.55 16.49
CA GLY A 103 15.00 -16.36 16.00
C GLY A 103 14.96 -16.11 14.48
N GLY A 104 13.90 -16.57 13.81
CA GLY A 104 13.57 -16.12 12.46
C GLY A 104 13.08 -14.65 12.45
N PRO A 105 13.33 -13.88 11.38
CA PRO A 105 12.86 -12.50 11.26
C PRO A 105 11.33 -12.42 11.14
N SER A 106 10.71 -11.52 11.90
CA SER A 106 9.27 -11.28 11.91
C SER A 106 8.86 -10.21 10.89
N PHE A 107 7.94 -10.56 9.99
CA PHE A 107 7.30 -9.60 9.09
C PHE A 107 5.84 -9.45 9.47
N ARG A 108 5.39 -8.20 9.66
CA ARG A 108 3.98 -7.90 9.92
C ARG A 108 3.27 -7.78 8.57
N ILE A 109 2.56 -8.85 8.19
CA ILE A 109 1.57 -8.80 7.10
C ILE A 109 0.60 -7.66 7.43
N ALA A 110 0.26 -6.83 6.43
CA ALA A 110 -0.79 -5.84 6.56
C ALA A 110 -2.16 -6.53 6.66
N LYS A 111 -2.45 -7.17 7.80
CA LYS A 111 -3.80 -7.64 8.13
C LYS A 111 -4.62 -6.42 8.52
N GLY A 112 -5.41 -5.91 7.58
CA GLY A 112 -6.40 -4.88 7.87
C GLY A 112 -6.46 -3.73 6.86
N VAL A 113 -6.78 -4.05 5.61
CA VAL A 113 -7.70 -3.23 4.81
C VAL A 113 -8.63 -4.25 4.14
N TYR A 114 -9.91 -4.21 4.47
CA TYR A 114 -10.90 -5.10 3.88
C TYR A 114 -10.96 -4.82 2.38
N LEU A 115 -10.45 -5.73 1.55
CA LEU A 115 -10.96 -5.90 0.20
C LEU A 115 -11.94 -7.06 0.26
N ARG A 116 -13.24 -6.76 0.27
CA ARG A 116 -14.25 -7.78 -0.08
C ARG A 116 -14.12 -8.07 -1.57
N THR A 117 -13.27 -9.04 -1.91
CA THR A 117 -13.43 -10.02 -2.99
C THR A 117 -12.22 -10.95 -2.94
N GLY A 118 -12.47 -12.24 -2.67
CA GLY A 118 -11.50 -13.32 -2.89
C GLY A 118 -10.36 -13.40 -1.87
N GLY A 119 -10.45 -14.37 -0.95
CA GLY A 119 -9.46 -14.57 0.10
C GLY A 119 -8.08 -14.93 -0.43
N PHE A 120 -7.07 -14.18 -0.01
CA PHE A 120 -5.70 -14.66 0.08
C PHE A 120 -5.34 -14.81 1.55
N ALA A 121 -5.40 -16.05 2.03
CA ALA A 121 -4.83 -16.43 3.32
C ALA A 121 -3.31 -16.45 3.17
N ALA A 122 -2.64 -15.41 3.69
CA ALA A 122 -1.19 -15.38 3.81
C ALA A 122 -0.73 -16.48 4.78
N ARG A 123 -0.17 -17.55 4.24
CA ARG A 123 0.52 -18.61 4.99
C ARG A 123 2.01 -18.28 5.00
N SER A 124 2.53 -17.94 6.17
CA SER A 124 3.97 -17.98 6.51
C SER A 124 4.32 -19.44 6.89
N GLU A 125 5.50 -20.04 6.72
CA GLU A 125 6.88 -19.56 6.67
C GLU A 125 7.73 -20.53 5.81
N SER A 126 8.80 -20.04 5.17
CA SER A 126 9.96 -20.87 4.83
C SER A 126 11.24 -20.15 5.27
N HIS A 127 12.14 -20.89 5.92
CA HIS A 127 13.40 -20.41 6.48
C HIS A 127 14.41 -20.01 5.40
N GLU A 128 14.31 -18.79 4.89
CA GLU A 128 15.39 -18.12 4.14
C GLU A 128 15.68 -16.74 4.77
N GLU A 129 16.96 -16.42 4.99
CA GLU A 129 17.34 -15.09 5.45
C GLU A 129 17.15 -14.09 4.29
N ILE A 130 16.28 -13.08 4.49
CA ILE A 130 16.08 -12.01 3.52
C ILE A 130 17.28 -11.05 3.59
N LYS A 131 18.07 -11.00 2.51
CA LYS A 131 19.28 -10.18 2.45
C LYS A 131 19.05 -8.92 1.60
N VAL A 132 19.55 -7.79 2.08
CA VAL A 132 19.65 -6.56 1.29
C VAL A 132 20.61 -6.77 0.11
N ILE A 133 20.13 -6.51 -1.09
CA ILE A 133 20.90 -6.60 -2.33
C ILE A 133 21.45 -5.24 -2.70
N ASP A 134 20.61 -4.21 -2.69
CA ASP A 134 20.98 -2.86 -3.08
C ASP A 134 19.95 -1.82 -2.58
N SER A 135 20.31 -0.55 -2.66
CA SER A 135 19.41 0.58 -2.42
C SER A 135 19.44 1.53 -3.62
N GLY A 136 18.30 2.12 -3.95
CA GLY A 136 18.16 2.90 -5.18
C GLY A 136 16.79 3.51 -5.39
N THR A 137 16.47 3.75 -6.66
CA THR A 137 15.20 4.33 -7.08
C THR A 137 14.35 3.29 -7.77
N LEU A 138 13.09 3.18 -7.34
CA LEU A 138 12.06 2.40 -8.02
C LEU A 138 11.25 3.31 -8.94
N THR A 139 11.23 2.99 -10.22
CA THR A 139 10.47 3.66 -11.26
C THR A 139 9.39 2.73 -11.79
N LEU A 140 8.13 3.13 -11.67
CA LEU A 140 6.99 2.47 -12.28
C LEU A 140 6.59 3.26 -13.52
N THR A 141 6.50 2.62 -14.67
CA THR A 141 5.96 3.21 -15.90
C THR A 141 4.65 2.52 -16.27
N ASN A 142 3.93 3.05 -17.26
CA ASN A 142 2.76 2.36 -17.82
C ASN A 142 3.08 1.04 -18.56
N ARG A 143 4.35 0.60 -18.62
CA ARG A 143 4.76 -0.60 -19.34
C ARG A 143 5.62 -1.55 -18.53
N ARG A 144 6.43 -1.03 -17.62
CA ARG A 144 7.44 -1.81 -16.88
C ARG A 144 7.74 -1.20 -15.52
N MET A 145 8.35 -2.02 -14.67
CA MET A 145 8.96 -1.59 -13.43
C MET A 145 10.48 -1.65 -13.57
N ILE A 146 11.15 -0.61 -13.09
CA ILE A 146 12.60 -0.47 -13.13
C ILE A 146 13.10 -0.09 -11.73
N PHE A 147 13.98 -0.89 -11.16
CA PHE A 147 14.79 -0.51 -10.02
C PHE A 147 16.20 -0.20 -10.48
N THR A 148 16.71 0.96 -10.08
CA THR A 148 18.07 1.42 -10.37
C THR A 148 18.78 1.69 -9.05
N GLY A 149 19.60 0.72 -8.61
CA GLY A 149 20.52 0.89 -7.49
C GLY A 149 21.96 1.13 -7.94
N GLY A 150 22.87 1.31 -6.97
CA GLY A 150 24.28 1.56 -7.25
C GLY A 150 25.04 0.33 -7.80
N LYS A 151 24.53 -0.88 -7.55
CA LYS A 151 25.15 -2.16 -7.94
C LYS A 151 24.25 -3.02 -8.81
N ARG A 152 22.93 -2.86 -8.70
CA ARG A 152 21.93 -3.71 -9.37
C ARG A 152 20.90 -2.86 -10.08
N THR A 153 20.65 -3.19 -11.34
CA THR A 153 19.48 -2.75 -12.08
C THR A 153 18.54 -3.93 -12.27
N VAL A 154 17.25 -3.73 -11.98
CA VAL A 154 16.19 -4.69 -12.25
C VAL A 154 15.19 -4.00 -13.16
N ASN A 155 14.84 -4.61 -14.28
CA ASN A 155 13.93 -4.02 -15.28
C ASN A 155 13.09 -5.14 -15.87
N PHE A 156 11.76 -5.02 -15.77
CA PHE A 156 10.85 -6.02 -16.34
C PHE A 156 9.49 -5.40 -16.73
N PRO A 157 8.88 -5.87 -17.84
CA PRO A 157 7.50 -5.50 -18.21
C PRO A 157 6.50 -5.85 -17.12
N LEU A 158 5.42 -5.08 -16.98
CA LEU A 158 4.39 -5.35 -15.98
C LEU A 158 3.71 -6.71 -16.22
N GLY A 159 3.53 -7.13 -17.47
CA GLY A 159 2.99 -8.45 -17.81
C GLY A 159 3.88 -9.65 -17.43
N LYS A 160 5.11 -9.42 -16.91
CA LYS A 160 5.94 -10.48 -16.34
C LYS A 160 5.70 -10.71 -14.85
N ILE A 161 4.86 -9.89 -14.20
CA ILE A 161 4.49 -10.06 -12.80
C ILE A 161 3.50 -11.23 -12.70
N VAL A 162 3.87 -12.23 -11.91
CA VAL A 162 3.04 -13.43 -11.66
C VAL A 162 2.29 -13.29 -10.32
N GLY A 163 2.89 -12.58 -9.36
CA GLY A 163 2.25 -12.35 -8.08
C GLY A 163 2.86 -11.16 -7.35
N MET A 164 2.04 -10.52 -6.51
CA MET A 164 2.45 -9.42 -5.66
C MET A 164 1.92 -9.67 -4.24
N GLU A 165 2.74 -9.34 -3.24
CA GLU A 165 2.30 -9.36 -1.84
C GLU A 165 2.62 -7.99 -1.20
N PRO A 166 1.60 -7.22 -0.79
CA PRO A 166 1.79 -5.89 -0.25
C PRO A 166 2.13 -5.92 1.25
N TYR A 167 3.05 -5.04 1.66
CA TYR A 167 3.39 -4.75 3.05
C TYR A 167 3.14 -3.28 3.38
N ARG A 168 3.28 -2.92 4.66
CA ARG A 168 3.07 -1.54 5.11
C ARG A 168 4.05 -0.55 4.47
N ASP A 169 5.30 -0.98 4.30
CA ASP A 169 6.44 -0.18 3.84
C ASP A 169 6.99 -0.65 2.48
N GLY A 170 6.38 -1.65 1.85
CA GLY A 170 6.98 -2.27 0.67
C GLY A 170 6.05 -3.23 -0.06
N ILE A 171 6.59 -3.87 -1.08
CA ILE A 171 5.91 -4.89 -1.87
C ILE A 171 6.87 -6.01 -2.22
N ALA A 172 6.41 -7.25 -2.12
CA ALA A 172 7.08 -8.41 -2.70
C ALA A 172 6.53 -8.69 -4.10
N ILE A 173 7.42 -9.00 -5.03
CA ILE A 173 7.07 -9.28 -6.42
C ILE A 173 7.68 -10.61 -6.83
N ASN A 174 6.82 -11.48 -7.34
CA ASN A 174 7.19 -12.70 -8.05
C ASN A 174 7.00 -12.46 -9.55
N ARG A 175 8.02 -12.76 -10.34
CA ARG A 175 8.00 -12.55 -11.78
C ARG A 175 8.40 -13.80 -12.53
N ASP A 176 7.83 -13.95 -13.71
CA ASP A 176 8.13 -15.04 -14.63
C ASP A 176 9.64 -15.10 -14.95
N GLY A 177 10.17 -16.33 -15.03
CA GLY A 177 11.60 -16.59 -15.22
C GLY A 177 12.49 -16.32 -14.00
N LYS A 178 11.93 -15.98 -12.83
CA LYS A 178 12.71 -15.80 -11.59
C LYS A 178 12.14 -16.63 -10.44
N GLN A 179 13.00 -17.47 -9.87
CA GLN A 179 12.65 -18.34 -8.73
C GLN A 179 12.56 -17.60 -7.38
N ARG A 180 13.30 -16.50 -7.21
CA ARG A 180 13.36 -15.76 -5.95
C ARG A 180 12.48 -14.52 -5.96
N THR A 181 11.62 -14.41 -4.96
CA THR A 181 10.82 -13.21 -4.68
C THR A 181 11.72 -11.99 -4.46
N GLU A 182 11.37 -10.87 -5.08
CA GLU A 182 12.04 -9.59 -4.90
C GLU A 182 11.21 -8.71 -3.96
N TYR A 183 11.82 -8.20 -2.90
CA TYR A 183 11.18 -7.31 -1.94
C TYR A 183 11.68 -5.88 -2.17
N TYR A 184 10.76 -4.95 -2.37
CA TYR A 184 11.03 -3.53 -2.53
C TYR A 184 10.46 -2.79 -1.31
N THR A 185 11.32 -2.43 -0.35
CA THR A 185 10.93 -1.76 0.90
C THR A 185 11.33 -0.29 0.91
N GLY A 186 10.63 0.55 1.68
CA GLY A 186 10.81 2.00 1.74
C GLY A 186 9.77 2.80 0.95
N LEU A 187 8.68 2.17 0.49
CA LEU A 187 7.59 2.86 -0.23
C LEU A 187 6.96 3.95 0.63
N ASN A 188 6.83 3.71 1.94
CA ASN A 188 6.25 4.66 2.89
C ASN A 188 7.11 5.91 3.14
N ASN A 189 8.30 6.01 2.54
CA ASN A 189 9.12 7.23 2.56
C ASN A 189 8.51 8.35 1.69
N VAL A 190 7.62 8.01 0.77
CA VAL A 190 6.87 8.97 -0.05
C VAL A 190 5.40 8.98 0.32
N HIS A 191 4.74 10.10 0.04
CA HIS A 191 3.34 10.31 0.38
C HIS A 191 2.50 10.48 -0.89
N LEU A 192 1.32 9.88 -0.88
CA LEU A 192 0.26 10.07 -1.85
C LEU A 192 -0.72 11.14 -1.33
N THR A 193 -1.17 12.00 -2.23
CA THR A 193 -2.32 12.86 -1.99
C THR A 193 -3.56 12.24 -2.64
N ILE A 194 -4.46 11.75 -1.81
CA ILE A 194 -5.77 11.22 -2.23
C ILE A 194 -6.77 12.36 -2.18
N ARG A 195 -7.48 12.60 -3.28
CA ARG A 195 -8.55 13.61 -3.37
C ARG A 195 -9.86 12.92 -3.69
N VAL A 196 -10.87 13.16 -2.85
CA VAL A 196 -12.24 12.64 -3.02
C VAL A 196 -13.19 13.80 -2.73
N ASP A 197 -13.89 14.25 -3.77
CA ASP A 197 -14.68 15.48 -3.76
C ASP A 197 -13.80 16.67 -3.29
N ASP A 198 -14.25 17.43 -2.28
CA ASP A 198 -13.53 18.56 -1.69
C ASP A 198 -12.51 18.14 -0.61
N ARG A 199 -12.34 16.84 -0.36
CA ARG A 199 -11.47 16.31 0.71
C ARG A 199 -10.12 15.87 0.16
N SER A 200 -9.07 16.17 0.90
CA SER A 200 -7.70 15.81 0.57
C SER A 200 -7.02 15.11 1.74
N HIS A 201 -6.49 13.91 1.49
CA HIS A 201 -5.80 13.08 2.47
C HIS A 201 -4.37 12.83 2.02
N VAL A 202 -3.40 13.20 2.85
CA VAL A 202 -2.00 12.83 2.65
C VAL A 202 -1.74 11.53 3.40
N VAL A 203 -1.33 10.49 2.68
CA VAL A 203 -1.08 9.16 3.23
C VAL A 203 0.28 8.63 2.76
N PRO A 204 1.03 7.88 3.57
CA PRO A 204 2.22 7.21 3.07
C PRO A 204 1.85 6.23 1.96
N LEU A 205 2.69 6.11 0.94
CA LEU A 205 2.52 5.09 -0.09
C LEU A 205 2.73 3.70 0.54
N SER A 206 1.63 2.98 0.75
CA SER A 206 1.66 1.61 1.23
C SER A 206 1.90 0.63 0.07
N GLY A 207 2.31 -0.60 0.39
CA GLY A 207 2.37 -1.68 -0.59
C GLY A 207 1.02 -1.96 -1.24
N VAL A 208 -0.09 -1.79 -0.51
CA VAL A 208 -1.44 -1.99 -1.05
C VAL A 208 -1.75 -0.93 -2.11
N ALA A 209 -1.46 0.34 -1.82
CA ALA A 209 -1.65 1.42 -2.78
C ALA A 209 -0.79 1.20 -4.03
N PHE A 210 0.50 0.87 -3.86
CA PHE A 210 1.38 0.58 -4.97
C PHE A 210 0.93 -0.63 -5.80
N MET A 211 0.48 -1.71 -5.15
CA MET A 211 -0.09 -2.88 -5.82
C MET A 211 -1.31 -2.52 -6.66
N CYS A 212 -2.23 -1.70 -6.12
CA CYS A 212 -3.41 -1.22 -6.84
C CYS A 212 -3.02 -0.38 -8.07
N MET A 213 -2.01 0.48 -7.94
CA MET A 213 -1.46 1.24 -9.06
C MET A 213 -0.90 0.30 -10.15
N VAL A 214 -0.12 -0.72 -9.78
CA VAL A 214 0.43 -1.70 -10.73
C VAL A 214 -0.69 -2.48 -11.44
N GLN A 215 -1.69 -2.96 -10.70
CA GLN A 215 -2.85 -3.66 -11.25
C GLN A 215 -3.62 -2.78 -12.24
N GLY A 216 -3.89 -1.52 -11.89
CA GLY A 216 -4.53 -0.58 -12.80
C GLY A 216 -3.76 -0.36 -14.10
N LEU A 217 -2.44 -0.27 -14.03
CA LEU A 217 -1.62 -0.13 -15.24
C LEU A 217 -1.61 -1.39 -16.11
N ILE A 218 -1.70 -2.58 -15.52
CA ILE A 218 -1.86 -3.83 -16.25
C ILE A 218 -3.22 -3.87 -16.94
N ASN A 219 -4.30 -3.55 -16.21
CA ASN A 219 -5.67 -3.60 -16.71
C ASN A 219 -5.98 -2.55 -17.78
N SER A 220 -5.33 -1.38 -17.74
CA SER A 220 -5.49 -0.32 -18.74
C SER A 220 -4.58 -0.47 -19.96
N GLY A 221 -3.70 -1.48 -19.96
CA GLY A 221 -2.72 -1.72 -21.02
C GLY A 221 -3.18 -2.73 -22.09
N GLU A 222 -4.31 -3.41 -21.86
CA GLU A 222 -5.07 -4.19 -22.84
C GLU A 222 -6.10 -3.30 -23.55
#